data_AF-A0A6A5AHS8-F1
#
_entry.id   AF-A0A6A5AHS8-F1
#
_cell.length_a   1.000
_cell.length_b   1.000
_cell.length_c   1.000
_cell.angle_alpha   90.00
_cell.angle_beta   90.00
_cell.angle_gamma   90.00
#
_symmetry.space_group_name_H-M   'P 1'
#
loop_
_entity.id
_entity.type
_entity.pdbx_description
1 polymer ?
#
loop_
_entity_poly.entity_id
_entity_poly.type
_entity_poly.pdbx_seq_one_letter_code
_entity_poly.pdbx_strand_id
1 'polypeptide(L)'
;MEAADADDAAREADLEAMRLRQEAEDQVEFDKWRALISVEDAGTDADVVDGSVDDSNLLMQAFVEYIESHKVVVLEDVAAEFGLRTEDARDRVAALVASGRLSGLLDDRGKFVSISDHEMNAVATYIRTQGRLTLHDLGRECNRLVRFD
;
A
#
# COMPACT_ATOMS: atom_id res chain seq x y z
N MET A 1 -72.24 -8.94 27.29
CA MET A 1 -70.84 -9.26 27.64
C MET A 1 -70.06 -9.55 26.36
N GLU A 2 -70.55 -10.41 25.46
CA GLU A 2 -69.95 -10.70 24.13
C GLU A 2 -69.61 -9.52 23.19
N ALA A 3 -70.37 -8.42 23.22
CA ALA A 3 -70.13 -7.30 22.31
C ALA A 3 -68.94 -6.40 22.74
N ALA A 4 -68.54 -6.44 24.01
CA ALA A 4 -67.36 -5.73 24.50
C ALA A 4 -66.08 -6.50 24.18
N ASP A 5 -66.14 -7.84 24.28
CA ASP A 5 -65.00 -8.72 24.01
C ASP A 5 -64.58 -8.70 22.52
N ALA A 6 -65.53 -8.51 21.59
CA ALA A 6 -65.24 -8.44 20.15
C ALA A 6 -64.62 -7.08 19.71
N ASP A 7 -64.99 -5.99 20.39
CA ASP A 7 -64.44 -4.65 20.15
C ASP A 7 -63.02 -4.52 20.73
N ASP A 8 -62.75 -5.15 21.87
CA ASP A 8 -61.41 -5.23 22.45
C ASP A 8 -60.47 -6.12 21.62
N ALA A 9 -60.94 -7.27 21.10
CA ALA A 9 -60.15 -8.12 20.21
C ALA A 9 -59.78 -7.44 18.88
N ALA A 10 -60.67 -6.58 18.35
CA ALA A 10 -60.39 -5.81 17.13
C ALA A 10 -59.34 -4.72 17.34
N ARG A 11 -59.34 -4.06 18.52
CA ARG A 11 -58.29 -3.09 18.89
C ARG A 11 -56.95 -3.76 19.12
N GLU A 12 -56.93 -4.93 19.74
CA GLU A 12 -55.70 -5.68 20.00
C GLU A 12 -55.04 -6.13 18.69
N ALA A 13 -55.82 -6.62 17.72
CA ALA A 13 -55.32 -6.98 16.39
C ALA A 13 -54.76 -5.79 15.59
N ASP A 14 -55.37 -4.61 15.71
CA ASP A 14 -54.90 -3.40 15.02
C ASP A 14 -53.58 -2.87 15.65
N LEU A 15 -53.47 -2.95 16.98
CA LEU A 15 -52.23 -2.61 17.70
C LEU A 15 -51.09 -3.55 17.36
N GLU A 16 -51.35 -4.87 17.26
CA GLU A 16 -50.34 -5.85 16.84
C GLU A 16 -49.90 -5.64 15.38
N ALA A 17 -50.83 -5.33 14.48
CA ALA A 17 -50.52 -5.04 13.08
C ALA A 17 -49.66 -3.77 12.92
N MET A 18 -49.88 -2.76 13.76
CA MET A 18 -49.07 -1.54 13.78
C MET A 18 -47.64 -1.81 14.30
N ARG A 19 -47.51 -2.62 15.36
CA ARG A 19 -46.20 -3.03 15.92
C ARG A 19 -45.39 -3.85 14.91
N LEU A 20 -46.03 -4.80 14.25
CA LEU A 20 -45.35 -5.64 13.25
C LEU A 20 -44.84 -4.83 12.05
N ARG A 21 -45.58 -3.78 11.65
CA ARG A 21 -45.11 -2.86 10.60
C ARG A 21 -43.91 -2.05 11.06
N GLN A 22 -43.95 -1.52 12.28
CA GLN A 22 -42.86 -0.73 12.83
C GLN A 22 -41.59 -1.58 12.99
N GLU A 23 -41.71 -2.80 13.50
CA GLU A 23 -40.59 -3.75 13.62
C GLU A 23 -39.99 -4.11 12.25
N ALA A 24 -40.81 -4.21 11.19
CA ALA A 24 -40.32 -4.46 9.84
C ALA A 24 -39.59 -3.24 9.24
N GLU A 25 -40.08 -2.02 9.50
CA GLU A 25 -39.42 -0.78 9.10
C GLU A 25 -38.08 -0.62 9.83
N ASP A 26 -38.07 -0.86 11.15
CA ASP A 26 -36.88 -0.80 11.99
C ASP A 26 -35.83 -1.85 11.55
N GLN A 27 -36.26 -3.05 11.14
CA GLN A 27 -35.35 -4.08 10.62
C GLN A 27 -34.74 -3.69 9.27
N VAL A 28 -35.52 -3.07 8.38
CA VAL A 28 -35.02 -2.57 7.09
C VAL A 28 -34.05 -1.43 7.28
N GLU A 29 -34.32 -0.52 8.21
CA GLU A 29 -33.36 0.52 8.58
C GLU A 29 -32.10 -0.12 9.19
N PHE A 30 -32.25 -1.01 10.17
CA PHE A 30 -31.13 -1.70 10.79
C PHE A 30 -30.25 -2.42 9.76
N ASP A 31 -30.82 -3.11 8.78
CA ASP A 31 -30.06 -3.77 7.72
C ASP A 31 -29.36 -2.76 6.78
N LYS A 32 -29.96 -1.60 6.50
CA LYS A 32 -29.29 -0.51 5.77
C LYS A 32 -28.12 0.08 6.55
N TRP A 33 -28.32 0.39 7.84
CA TRP A 33 -27.26 0.91 8.71
C TRP A 33 -26.15 -0.14 8.89
N ARG A 34 -26.50 -1.41 9.07
CA ARG A 34 -25.56 -2.53 9.14
C ARG A 34 -24.81 -2.72 7.83
N ALA A 35 -25.46 -2.58 6.67
CA ALA A 35 -24.79 -2.65 5.38
C ALA A 35 -23.84 -1.46 5.16
N LEU A 36 -24.21 -0.25 5.59
CA LEU A 36 -23.29 0.90 5.58
C LEU A 36 -22.09 0.71 6.52
N ILE A 37 -22.32 0.16 7.72
CA ILE A 37 -21.28 -0.02 8.75
C ILE A 37 -20.39 -1.25 8.45
N SER A 38 -20.93 -2.29 7.83
CA SER A 38 -20.19 -3.52 7.49
C SER A 38 -19.24 -3.36 6.30
N VAL A 39 -19.08 -2.14 5.77
CA VAL A 39 -18.12 -1.81 4.70
C VAL A 39 -16.73 -1.50 5.27
N GLU A 40 -16.51 -1.49 6.59
CA GLU A 40 -15.22 -1.14 7.22
C GLU A 40 -14.41 -2.33 7.82
N ASP A 41 -14.72 -3.58 7.47
CA ASP A 41 -13.84 -4.73 7.79
C ASP A 41 -13.28 -5.43 6.53
N ALA A 42 -13.65 -4.95 5.34
CA ALA A 42 -12.86 -5.20 4.13
C ALA A 42 -11.82 -4.08 4.06
N GLY A 43 -10.55 -4.46 4.15
CA GLY A 43 -9.43 -3.53 4.13
C GLY A 43 -9.56 -2.49 3.02
N THR A 44 -9.00 -1.31 3.27
CA THR A 44 -8.78 -0.23 2.31
C THR A 44 -7.93 -0.77 1.15
N ASP A 45 -8.57 -1.47 0.22
CA ASP A 45 -8.03 -1.83 -1.08
C ASP A 45 -8.62 -0.83 -2.07
N ALA A 46 -7.72 -0.02 -2.64
CA ALA A 46 -7.87 0.65 -3.92
C ALA A 46 -9.18 1.42 -4.14
N ASP A 47 -9.23 2.65 -3.62
CA ASP A 47 -10.09 3.65 -4.26
C ASP A 47 -9.52 3.94 -5.66
N VAL A 48 -10.30 3.58 -6.67
CA VAL A 48 -10.24 3.98 -8.08
C VAL A 48 -9.05 3.46 -8.93
N VAL A 49 -9.10 2.19 -9.35
CA VAL A 49 -8.43 1.77 -10.62
C VAL A 49 -9.50 1.66 -11.72
N ASP A 50 -9.93 2.82 -12.20
CA ASP A 50 -10.28 2.99 -13.60
C ASP A 50 -8.99 3.35 -14.35
N GLY A 51 -8.11 2.36 -14.50
CA GLY A 51 -6.76 2.56 -15.00
C GLY A 51 -6.33 1.36 -15.83
N SER A 52 -6.14 1.61 -17.12
CA SER A 52 -5.59 0.67 -18.08
C SER A 52 -4.28 0.04 -17.58
N VAL A 53 -3.88 -1.12 -18.12
CA VAL A 53 -2.56 -1.74 -17.84
C VAL A 53 -1.40 -0.75 -18.05
N ASP A 54 -1.61 0.27 -18.88
CA ASP A 54 -0.68 1.37 -19.10
C ASP A 54 -0.49 2.27 -17.87
N ASP A 55 -1.52 2.53 -17.07
CA ASP A 55 -1.41 3.40 -15.89
C ASP A 55 -0.56 2.78 -14.78
N SER A 56 -0.69 1.46 -14.57
CA SER A 56 0.15 0.73 -13.61
C SER A 56 1.62 0.69 -14.05
N ASN A 57 1.88 0.52 -15.34
CA ASN A 57 3.25 0.57 -15.89
C ASN A 57 3.83 1.99 -15.81
N LEU A 58 3.02 3.02 -16.05
CA LEU A 58 3.43 4.41 -15.94
C LEU A 58 3.79 4.75 -14.49
N LEU A 59 2.99 4.30 -13.52
CA LEU A 59 3.28 4.46 -12.09
C LEU A 59 4.59 3.76 -11.71
N MET A 60 4.85 2.55 -12.22
CA MET A 60 6.12 1.84 -12.00
C MET A 60 7.31 2.55 -12.64
N GLN A 61 7.14 3.18 -13.80
CA GLN A 61 8.20 3.96 -14.44
C GLN A 61 8.51 5.22 -13.63
N ALA A 62 7.47 5.97 -13.22
CA ALA A 62 7.62 7.15 -12.37
C ALA A 62 8.31 6.80 -11.04
N PHE A 63 8.01 5.64 -10.46
CA PHE A 63 8.66 5.13 -9.26
C PHE A 63 10.16 4.90 -9.43
N VAL A 64 10.56 4.27 -10.54
CA VAL A 64 11.97 4.05 -10.88
C VAL A 64 12.68 5.38 -11.11
N GLU A 65 12.08 6.29 -11.88
CA GLU A 65 12.65 7.60 -12.20
C GLU A 65 12.83 8.48 -10.94
N TYR A 66 11.87 8.42 -10.01
CA TYR A 66 11.98 9.10 -8.72
C TYR A 66 13.19 8.60 -7.91
N ILE A 67 13.40 7.27 -7.88
CA ILE A 67 14.52 6.67 -7.15
C ILE A 67 15.86 6.88 -7.88
N GLU A 68 15.87 6.95 -9.20
CA GLU A 68 17.09 7.22 -9.97
C GLU A 68 17.52 8.69 -9.89
N SER A 69 16.57 9.62 -9.81
CA SER A 69 16.84 11.06 -9.66
C SER A 69 17.39 11.41 -8.27
N HIS A 70 17.03 10.64 -7.24
CA HIS A 70 17.48 10.85 -5.87
C HIS A 70 18.43 9.74 -5.43
N LYS A 71 19.69 10.09 -5.16
CA LYS A 71 20.68 9.09 -4.76
C LYS A 71 20.37 8.38 -3.45
N VAL A 72 19.83 9.13 -2.48
CA VAL A 72 19.44 8.64 -1.17
C VAL A 72 17.96 8.93 -0.98
N VAL A 73 17.19 7.89 -0.74
CA VAL A 73 15.74 7.95 -0.65
C VAL A 73 15.26 7.29 0.63
N VAL A 74 14.36 7.94 1.35
CA VAL A 74 13.67 7.34 2.50
C VAL A 74 12.41 6.66 1.98
N LEU A 75 12.19 5.40 2.33
CA LEU A 75 11.02 4.66 1.85
C LEU A 75 9.70 5.27 2.31
N GLU A 76 9.68 5.97 3.44
CA GLU A 76 8.51 6.71 3.93
C GLU A 76 8.14 7.87 2.99
N ASP A 77 9.11 8.62 2.50
CA ASP A 77 8.87 9.72 1.56
C ASP A 77 8.33 9.21 0.23
N VAL A 78 8.87 8.09 -0.26
CA VAL A 78 8.36 7.40 -1.46
C VAL A 78 6.95 6.91 -1.23
N ALA A 79 6.68 6.29 -0.08
CA ALA A 79 5.35 5.81 0.26
C ALA A 79 4.34 6.97 0.29
N ALA A 80 4.73 8.12 0.85
CA ALA A 80 3.91 9.33 0.88
C ALA A 80 3.66 9.92 -0.52
N GLU A 81 4.69 10.00 -1.37
CA GLU A 81 4.58 10.54 -2.74
C GLU A 81 3.62 9.71 -3.61
N PHE A 82 3.66 8.38 -3.46
CA PHE A 82 2.86 7.45 -4.27
C PHE A 82 1.58 6.96 -3.57
N GLY A 83 1.27 7.46 -2.38
CA GLY A 83 0.08 7.05 -1.60
C GLY A 83 0.08 5.57 -1.19
N LEU A 84 1.25 4.97 -0.99
CA LEU A 84 1.45 3.57 -0.63
C LEU A 84 1.71 3.41 0.87
N ARG A 85 1.58 2.19 1.40
CA ARG A 85 2.13 1.87 2.71
C ARG A 85 3.66 1.71 2.60
N THR A 86 4.38 2.01 3.68
CA THR A 86 5.84 1.88 3.71
C THR A 86 6.30 0.45 3.44
N GLU A 87 5.55 -0.57 3.90
CA GLU A 87 5.82 -1.98 3.60
C GLU A 87 5.63 -2.28 2.10
N ASP A 88 4.58 -1.76 1.46
CA ASP A 88 4.35 -1.95 0.03
C ASP A 88 5.44 -1.27 -0.81
N ALA A 89 5.88 -0.08 -0.41
CA ALA A 89 6.99 0.61 -1.06
C ALA A 89 8.30 -0.20 -0.95
N ARG A 90 8.56 -0.80 0.22
CA ARG A 90 9.70 -1.69 0.44
C ARG A 90 9.65 -2.92 -0.47
N ASP A 91 8.50 -3.59 -0.53
CA ASP A 91 8.31 -4.79 -1.32
C ASP A 91 8.44 -4.50 -2.82
N ARG A 92 7.92 -3.36 -3.28
CA ARG A 92 8.10 -2.89 -4.66
C ARG A 92 9.56 -2.62 -4.99
N VAL A 93 10.31 -1.93 -4.12
CA VAL A 93 11.75 -1.71 -4.29
C VAL A 93 12.49 -3.05 -4.35
N ALA A 94 12.20 -3.98 -3.44
CA ALA A 94 12.82 -5.30 -3.43
C ALA A 94 12.54 -6.08 -4.72
N ALA A 95 11.31 -6.04 -5.24
CA ALA A 95 10.94 -6.67 -6.51
C ALA A 95 11.64 -6.01 -7.72
N LEU A 96 11.77 -4.68 -7.71
CA LEU A 96 12.49 -3.95 -8.77
C LEU A 96 13.99 -4.26 -8.77
N VAL A 97 14.60 -4.40 -7.59
CA VAL A 97 15.99 -4.86 -7.45
C VAL A 97 16.14 -6.30 -7.91
N ALA A 98 15.22 -7.20 -7.53
CA ALA A 98 15.25 -8.60 -7.95
C ALA A 98 15.08 -8.77 -9.47
N SER A 99 14.28 -7.90 -10.11
CA SER A 99 14.12 -7.87 -11.57
C SER A 99 15.27 -7.18 -12.31
N GLY A 100 16.20 -6.55 -11.59
CA GLY A 100 17.34 -5.82 -12.17
C GLY A 100 16.96 -4.48 -12.81
N ARG A 101 15.75 -3.96 -12.54
CA ARG A 101 15.31 -2.64 -13.00
C ARG A 101 15.83 -1.50 -12.12
N LEU A 102 16.17 -1.81 -10.86
CA LEU A 102 16.82 -0.88 -9.94
C LEU A 102 18.09 -1.53 -9.40
N SER A 103 19.15 -0.72 -9.29
CA SER A 103 20.43 -1.11 -8.70
C SER A 103 20.66 -0.27 -7.45
N GLY A 104 20.80 -0.91 -6.29
CA GLY A 104 20.99 -0.16 -5.05
C GLY A 104 21.07 -1.02 -3.80
N LEU A 105 21.21 -0.35 -2.66
CA LEU A 105 21.29 -0.95 -1.34
C LEU A 105 20.14 -0.45 -0.47
N LEU A 106 19.43 -1.38 0.16
CA LEU A 106 18.41 -1.09 1.15
C LEU A 106 18.98 -1.29 2.56
N ASP A 107 18.96 -0.23 3.36
CA ASP A 107 19.31 -0.25 4.78
C ASP A 107 18.14 -0.82 5.61
N ASP A 108 18.46 -1.43 6.77
CA ASP A 108 17.46 -2.00 7.68
C ASP A 108 16.50 -0.95 8.27
N ARG A 109 16.92 0.32 8.23
CA ARG A 109 16.17 1.52 8.63
C ARG A 109 15.23 2.07 7.57
N GLY A 110 15.10 1.42 6.41
CA GLY A 110 14.21 1.88 5.34
C GLY A 110 14.79 3.05 4.52
N LYS A 111 16.12 3.16 4.45
CA LYS A 111 16.81 4.03 3.49
C LYS A 111 17.25 3.21 2.29
N PHE A 112 16.91 3.66 1.10
CA PHE A 112 17.41 3.10 -0.14
C PHE A 112 18.46 4.02 -0.74
N VAL A 113 19.57 3.43 -1.18
CA VAL A 113 20.65 4.13 -1.86
C VAL A 113 20.78 3.58 -3.27
N SER A 114 20.46 4.41 -4.26
CA SER A 114 20.59 4.07 -5.66
C SER A 114 22.07 4.08 -6.08
N ILE A 115 22.49 3.06 -6.81
CA ILE A 115 23.84 2.92 -7.35
C ILE A 115 23.73 2.84 -8.86
N SER A 116 24.35 3.79 -9.55
CA SER A 116 24.37 3.79 -11.01
C SER A 116 25.20 2.63 -11.57
N ASP A 117 24.86 2.19 -12.78
CA ASP A 117 25.63 1.15 -13.49
C ASP A 117 27.11 1.54 -13.67
N HIS A 118 27.38 2.83 -13.86
CA HIS A 118 28.74 3.35 -13.96
C HIS A 118 29.54 3.12 -12.68
N GLU A 119 28.96 3.41 -11.52
CA GLU A 119 29.60 3.21 -10.21
C GLU A 119 29.82 1.72 -9.94
N MET A 120 28.82 0.89 -10.22
CA MET A 120 28.94 -0.56 -10.08
C MET A 120 30.04 -1.13 -10.97
N ASN A 121 30.14 -0.67 -12.22
CA ASN A 121 31.18 -1.11 -13.15
C ASN A 121 32.58 -0.63 -12.75
N ALA A 122 32.69 0.58 -12.18
CA ALA A 122 33.95 1.08 -11.64
C ALA A 122 34.45 0.21 -10.47
N VAL A 123 33.56 -0.17 -9.56
CA VAL A 123 33.87 -1.08 -8.44
C VAL A 123 34.26 -2.47 -8.98
N ALA A 124 33.52 -3.00 -9.96
CA ALA A 124 33.84 -4.29 -10.58
C ALA A 124 35.23 -4.29 -11.26
N THR A 125 35.58 -3.21 -11.95
CA THR A 125 36.89 -3.04 -12.60
C THR A 125 38.01 -2.97 -11.57
N TYR A 126 37.80 -2.25 -10.46
CA TYR A 126 38.76 -2.20 -9.36
C TYR A 126 39.01 -3.59 -8.76
N ILE A 127 37.96 -4.36 -8.49
CA ILE A 127 38.08 -5.73 -7.95
C ILE A 127 38.89 -6.62 -8.90
N ARG A 128 38.61 -6.56 -10.21
CA ARG A 128 39.32 -7.37 -11.22
C ARG A 128 40.80 -7.02 -11.35
N THR A 129 41.17 -5.74 -11.19
CA THR A 129 42.56 -5.29 -11.40
C THR A 129 43.48 -5.55 -10.20
N GLN A 130 42.96 -5.46 -8.97
CA GLN A 130 43.77 -5.60 -7.75
C GLN A 130 43.96 -7.05 -7.28
N GLY A 131 43.11 -7.99 -7.73
CA GLY A 131 43.22 -9.40 -7.37
C GLY A 131 42.82 -9.67 -5.92
N ARG A 132 43.78 -9.68 -4.98
CA ARG A 132 43.51 -9.88 -3.54
C ARG A 132 43.30 -8.54 -2.86
N LEU A 133 42.09 -8.31 -2.35
CA LEU A 133 41.70 -7.09 -1.65
C LEU A 133 41.31 -7.40 -0.22
N THR A 134 41.64 -6.48 0.70
CA THR A 134 41.04 -6.49 2.04
C THR A 134 39.73 -5.72 2.04
N LEU A 135 38.86 -5.99 3.01
CA LEU A 135 37.61 -5.24 3.17
C LEU A 135 37.86 -3.74 3.37
N HIS A 136 38.97 -3.39 4.04
CA HIS A 136 39.38 -2.01 4.25
C HIS A 136 39.75 -1.31 2.93
N ASP A 137 40.51 -1.99 2.06
CA ASP A 137 40.90 -1.44 0.76
C ASP A 137 39.71 -1.27 -0.18
N LEU A 138 38.78 -2.23 -0.14
CA LEU A 138 37.53 -2.15 -0.90
C LEU A 138 36.66 -1.01 -0.38
N GLY A 139 36.43 -0.92 0.94
CA GLY A 139 35.60 0.13 1.52
C GLY A 139 36.13 1.55 1.23
N ARG A 140 37.45 1.74 1.32
CA ARG A 140 38.08 3.02 0.97
C ARG A 140 37.85 3.41 -0.49
N GLU A 141 37.99 2.46 -1.41
CA GLU A 141 37.79 2.73 -2.83
C GLU A 141 36.30 2.88 -3.18
N CYS A 142 35.42 2.08 -2.58
CA CYS A 142 33.98 2.23 -2.70
C CYS A 142 33.50 3.62 -2.25
N ASN A 143 34.01 4.14 -1.13
CA ASN A 143 33.68 5.50 -0.67
C ASN A 143 34.20 6.59 -1.62
N ARG A 144 35.21 6.29 -2.45
CA ARG A 144 35.73 7.21 -3.48
C ARG A 144 34.90 7.17 -4.75
N LEU A 145 34.47 5.96 -5.13
CA LEU A 145 33.73 5.68 -6.37
C LEU A 145 32.23 5.99 -6.23
N VAL A 146 31.65 5.72 -5.06
CA VAL A 146 30.25 5.97 -4.73
C VAL A 146 30.17 7.22 -3.87
N ARG A 147 29.72 8.34 -4.45
CA ARG A 147 29.56 9.62 -3.73
C ARG A 147 28.09 9.91 -3.47
N PHE A 148 27.73 10.23 -2.23
CA PHE A 148 26.35 10.51 -1.82
C PHE A 148 26.01 12.02 -1.83
N ASP A 149 26.55 12.79 -2.79
CA ASP A 149 26.18 14.21 -3.00
C ASP A 149 24.72 14.34 -3.49
#